data_AF-A0A3C1EQF7-F1
#
_entry.id   AF-A0A3C1EQF7-F1
#
_cell.length_a   1.000
_cell.length_b   1.000
_cell.length_c   1.000
_cell.angle_alpha   90.00
_cell.angle_beta   90.00
_cell.angle_gamma   90.00
#
_symmetry.space_group_name_H-M   'P 1'
#
loop_
_entity.id
_entity.type
_entity.pdbx_description
1 polymer ?
#
loop_
_entity_poly.entity_id
_entity_poly.type
_entity_poly.pdbx_seq_one_letter_code
_entity_poly.pdbx_strand_id
1 'polypeptide(L)'
;MIAFNRTRGQAIASRVEKAEDYDSRARGLLGRKTMAADEGLWIVPCPMIHTLFMRFPIDVIFLDRESRVVRVVENLKPWRMSPWVFRARSVLELAGGTLKGSVRPGDCLEIK
;
A
#
# COMPACT_ATOMS: atom_id res chain seq x y z
N MET A 1 -5.31 -9.44 -8.38
CA MET A 1 -5.93 -8.14 -8.72
C MET A 1 -4.87 -7.24 -9.33
N ILE A 2 -5.27 -6.16 -9.98
CA ILE A 2 -4.43 -5.09 -10.53
C ILE A 2 -4.80 -3.81 -9.78
N ALA A 3 -3.80 -2.99 -9.45
CA ALA A 3 -4.02 -1.61 -8.99
C ALA A 3 -3.75 -0.63 -10.12
N PHE A 4 -4.74 0.22 -10.42
CA PHE A 4 -4.68 1.20 -11.49
C PHE A 4 -5.06 2.60 -10.97
N ASN A 5 -4.26 3.61 -11.30
CA ASN A 5 -4.58 5.00 -11.04
C ASN A 5 -5.48 5.53 -12.16
N ARG A 6 -6.79 5.62 -11.90
CA ARG A 6 -7.77 6.11 -12.89
C ARG A 6 -7.58 7.58 -13.22
N THR A 7 -7.16 8.39 -12.27
CA THR A 7 -6.93 9.83 -12.47
C THR A 7 -5.78 10.09 -13.44
N ARG A 8 -4.75 9.23 -13.43
CA ARG A 8 -3.55 9.40 -14.25
C ARG A 8 -3.44 8.44 -15.43
N GLY A 9 -4.33 7.46 -15.53
CA GLY A 9 -4.31 6.45 -16.60
C GLY A 9 -3.10 5.52 -16.51
N GLN A 10 -2.63 5.18 -15.30
CA GLN A 10 -1.38 4.43 -15.09
C GLN A 10 -1.59 3.20 -14.21
N ALA A 11 -1.01 2.06 -14.61
CA ALA A 11 -0.94 0.88 -13.76
C ALA A 11 0.08 1.10 -12.63
N ILE A 12 -0.33 0.81 -11.39
CA ILE A 12 0.51 0.90 -10.19
C ILE A 12 1.16 -0.46 -9.91
N ALA A 13 0.39 -1.54 -9.96
CA ALA A 13 0.84 -2.91 -9.75
C ALA A 13 -0.04 -3.87 -10.56
N SER A 14 0.56 -4.90 -11.16
CA SER A 14 -0.15 -5.91 -11.96
C SER A 14 -0.59 -7.11 -11.12
N ARG A 15 0.04 -7.33 -9.96
CA ARG A 15 -0.21 -8.48 -9.08
C ARG A 15 -0.42 -8.03 -7.64
N VAL A 16 -1.65 -7.67 -7.34
CA VAL A 16 -2.09 -7.28 -5.99
C VAL A 16 -2.75 -8.47 -5.29
N GLU A 17 -2.26 -8.77 -4.09
CA GLU A 17 -2.87 -9.67 -3.10
C GLU A 17 -3.74 -8.86 -2.14
N LYS A 18 -4.85 -9.43 -1.63
CA LYS A 18 -5.71 -8.78 -0.63
C LYS A 18 -5.55 -9.47 0.72
N ALA A 19 -5.42 -8.68 1.77
CA ALA A 19 -5.42 -9.12 3.16
C ALA A 19 -6.62 -8.51 3.89
N GLU A 20 -7.66 -9.30 4.12
CA GLU A 20 -8.91 -8.85 4.76
C GLU A 20 -9.21 -9.52 6.12
N ASP A 21 -8.75 -10.74 6.31
CA ASP A 21 -8.90 -11.46 7.57
C ASP A 21 -7.82 -11.06 8.59
N TYR A 22 -8.06 -11.36 9.87
CA TYR A 22 -7.12 -11.04 10.95
C TYR A 22 -5.71 -11.55 10.69
N ASP A 23 -5.56 -12.82 10.30
CA ASP A 23 -4.26 -13.47 10.11
C ASP A 23 -3.50 -12.91 8.91
N SER A 24 -4.19 -12.64 7.80
CA SER A 24 -3.55 -12.09 6.60
C SER A 24 -3.11 -10.64 6.83
N ARG A 25 -3.89 -9.85 7.58
CA ARG A 25 -3.55 -8.49 7.99
C ARG A 25 -2.40 -8.44 8.99
N ALA A 26 -2.39 -9.33 9.98
CA ALA A 26 -1.32 -9.40 10.98
C ALA A 26 0.00 -9.88 10.37
N ARG A 27 -0.06 -10.82 9.41
CA ARG A 27 1.12 -11.26 8.66
C ARG A 27 1.64 -10.17 7.74
N GLY A 28 0.77 -9.53 6.96
CA GLY A 28 1.18 -8.54 5.97
C GLY A 28 2.34 -9.05 5.09
N LEU A 29 3.42 -8.27 5.04
CA LEU A 29 4.67 -8.60 4.34
C LEU A 29 5.73 -9.30 5.23
N LEU A 30 5.39 -9.68 6.47
CA LEU A 30 6.31 -10.38 7.37
C LEU A 30 6.77 -11.72 6.78
N GLY A 31 8.05 -12.02 6.97
CA GLY A 31 8.70 -13.22 6.41
C GLY A 31 9.12 -13.09 4.94
N ARG A 32 8.65 -12.07 4.21
CA ARG A 32 9.14 -11.80 2.84
C ARG A 32 10.54 -11.20 2.89
N LYS A 33 11.42 -11.64 1.98
CA LYS A 33 12.78 -11.08 1.82
C LYS A 33 12.79 -9.88 0.87
N THR A 34 11.93 -9.92 -0.14
CA THR A 34 11.81 -8.94 -1.22
C THR A 34 10.36 -8.90 -1.68
N MET A 35 10.03 -7.88 -2.48
CA MET A 35 8.75 -7.71 -3.17
C MET A 35 9.05 -7.19 -4.57
N ALA A 36 8.41 -7.77 -5.59
CA ALA A 36 8.63 -7.31 -6.97
C ALA A 36 7.98 -5.94 -7.20
N ALA A 37 8.49 -5.17 -8.17
CA ALA A 37 7.98 -3.82 -8.45
C ALA A 37 6.52 -3.82 -8.96
N ASP A 38 6.08 -4.94 -9.54
CA ASP A 38 4.75 -5.14 -10.09
C ASP A 38 3.79 -5.81 -9.09
N GLU A 39 4.27 -6.17 -7.89
CA GLU A 39 3.48 -6.75 -6.80
C GLU A 39 2.91 -5.66 -5.89
N GLY A 40 1.77 -5.97 -5.27
CA GLY A 40 1.12 -5.14 -4.26
C GLY A 40 0.44 -5.97 -3.19
N LEU A 41 0.32 -5.42 -1.99
CA LEU A 41 -0.51 -5.98 -0.92
C LEU A 41 -1.54 -4.95 -0.49
N TRP A 42 -2.82 -5.28 -0.65
CA TRP A 42 -3.94 -4.43 -0.26
C TRP A 42 -4.53 -4.90 1.07
N ILE A 43 -4.30 -4.14 2.13
CA ILE A 43 -4.74 -4.46 3.49
C ILE A 43 -6.03 -3.70 3.81
N VAL A 44 -7.09 -4.44 4.14
CA VAL A 44 -8.43 -3.89 4.41
C VAL A 44 -9.03 -4.53 5.66
N PRO A 45 -9.52 -3.77 6.66
CA PRO A 45 -9.33 -2.34 6.87
C PRO A 45 -7.95 -2.04 7.49
N CYS A 46 -7.39 -0.88 7.18
CA CYS A 46 -6.10 -0.45 7.72
C CYS A 46 -5.94 1.08 7.72
N PRO A 47 -5.91 1.75 8.90
CA PRO A 47 -5.65 3.19 9.00
C PRO A 47 -4.18 3.54 9.31
N MET A 48 -3.37 2.55 9.66
CA MET A 48 -1.97 2.70 10.09
C MET A 48 -1.26 1.35 9.91
N ILE A 49 -0.01 1.38 9.47
CA ILE A 49 0.84 0.20 9.31
C ILE A 49 2.14 0.36 10.08
N HIS A 50 2.83 -0.76 10.27
CA HIS A 50 4.17 -0.82 10.82
C HIS A 50 5.07 -1.61 9.89
N THR A 51 6.37 -1.32 9.94
CA THR A 51 7.41 -2.08 9.25
C THR A 51 8.33 -2.80 10.23
N LEU A 52 7.88 -3.01 11.47
CA LEU A 52 8.58 -3.84 12.45
C LEU A 52 8.80 -5.25 11.88
N PHE A 53 10.00 -5.81 12.09
CA PHE A 53 10.42 -7.13 11.59
C PHE A 53 10.44 -7.31 10.06
N MET A 54 10.22 -6.24 9.28
CA MET A 54 10.42 -6.27 7.82
C MET A 54 11.90 -6.18 7.44
N ARG A 55 12.22 -6.62 6.22
CA ARG A 55 13.59 -6.67 5.70
C ARG A 55 13.90 -5.64 4.61
N PHE A 56 12.87 -5.01 4.04
CA PHE A 56 12.97 -4.10 2.91
C PHE A 56 12.02 -2.90 3.10
N PRO A 57 12.32 -1.74 2.50
CA PRO A 57 11.42 -0.59 2.53
C PRO A 57 10.21 -0.81 1.61
N ILE A 58 9.10 -0.15 1.93
CA ILE A 58 7.87 -0.18 1.13
C ILE A 58 7.36 1.21 0.82
N ASP A 59 6.65 1.32 -0.30
CA ASP A 59 5.81 2.48 -0.58
C ASP A 59 4.37 2.16 -0.15
N VAL A 60 3.68 3.16 0.41
CA VAL A 60 2.41 2.96 1.09
C VAL A 60 1.41 4.01 0.62
N ILE A 61 0.27 3.56 0.10
CA ILE A 61 -0.85 4.41 -0.32
C ILE A 61 -2.01 4.17 0.63
N PHE A 62 -2.45 5.21 1.33
CA PHE A 62 -3.64 5.19 2.16
C PHE A 62 -4.86 5.60 1.34
N LEU A 63 -5.92 4.80 1.39
CA LEU A 63 -7.14 4.97 0.61
C LEU A 63 -8.35 5.15 1.53
N ASP A 64 -9.28 6.03 1.16
CA ASP A 64 -10.58 6.15 1.82
C ASP A 64 -11.61 5.12 1.33
N ARG A 65 -12.89 5.28 1.71
CA ARG A 65 -13.98 4.36 1.32
C ARG A 65 -14.27 4.34 -0.19
N GLU A 66 -13.91 5.41 -0.88
CA GLU A 66 -14.15 5.57 -2.33
C GLU A 66 -12.89 5.24 -3.15
N SER A 67 -11.89 4.60 -2.54
CA SER A 67 -10.58 4.34 -3.16
C SER A 67 -9.85 5.61 -3.60
N ARG A 68 -10.09 6.75 -2.91
CA ARG A 68 -9.31 7.98 -3.13
C ARG A 68 -8.08 7.98 -2.23
N VAL A 69 -6.96 8.39 -2.80
CA VAL A 69 -5.70 8.52 -2.08
C VAL A 69 -5.81 9.66 -1.07
N VAL A 70 -5.71 9.33 0.22
CA VAL A 70 -5.70 10.33 1.31
C VAL A 70 -4.30 10.64 1.80
N ARG A 71 -3.35 9.72 1.60
CA ARG A 71 -1.93 9.91 1.93
C ARG A 71 -1.06 8.95 1.13
N VAL A 72 0.15 9.40 0.81
CA VAL A 72 1.22 8.55 0.27
C VAL A 72 2.42 8.67 1.21
N VAL A 73 3.07 7.55 1.49
CA VAL A 73 4.34 7.48 2.21
C VAL A 73 5.29 6.64 1.36
N GLU A 74 6.25 7.30 0.74
CA GLU A 74 7.27 6.61 -0.08
C GLU A 74 8.47 6.21 0.79
N ASN A 75 9.08 5.08 0.44
CA ASN A 75 10.30 4.55 1.02
C ASN A 75 10.25 4.44 2.56
N LEU A 76 9.15 3.91 3.09
CA LEU A 76 9.03 3.62 4.52
C LEU A 76 9.97 2.47 4.89
N LYS A 77 11.07 2.83 5.54
CA LYS A 77 12.13 1.90 5.93
C LYS A 77 11.65 0.87 6.97
N PRO A 78 12.30 -0.29 7.08
CA PRO A 78 12.10 -1.22 8.18
C PRO A 78 12.21 -0.57 9.57
N TRP A 79 11.54 -1.16 10.55
CA TRP A 79 11.53 -0.70 11.95
C TRP A 79 10.95 0.71 12.12
N ARG A 80 9.85 1.00 11.44
CA ARG A 80 9.13 2.27 11.53
C ARG A 80 7.64 2.04 11.70
N MET A 81 6.95 3.11 12.11
CA MET A 81 5.50 3.20 12.15
C MET A 81 5.07 4.27 11.15
N SER A 82 4.02 4.01 10.38
CA SER A 82 3.38 5.07 9.61
C SER A 82 2.63 6.02 10.55
N PRO A 83 2.31 7.26 10.13
CA PRO A 83 1.32 8.05 10.86
C PRO A 83 -0.03 7.33 10.84
N TRP A 84 -0.84 7.59 11.86
CA TRP A 84 -2.25 7.24 11.85
C TRP A 84 -3.00 8.16 10.88
N VAL A 85 -3.71 7.60 9.91
CA VAL A 85 -4.46 8.37 8.90
C VAL A 85 -5.96 8.18 9.14
N PHE A 86 -6.60 9.14 9.79
CA PHE A 86 -8.01 9.05 10.22
C PHE A 86 -9.00 8.74 9.08
N ARG A 87 -8.76 9.32 7.89
CA ARG A 87 -9.61 9.11 6.71
C ARG A 87 -9.35 7.79 5.99
N ALA A 88 -8.24 7.12 6.31
CA ALA A 88 -7.87 5.89 5.64
C ALA A 88 -8.73 4.72 6.12
N ARG A 89 -9.12 3.90 5.16
CA ARG A 89 -9.90 2.68 5.34
C ARG A 89 -9.14 1.47 4.88
N SER A 90 -8.22 1.64 3.93
CA SER A 90 -7.32 0.59 3.50
C SER A 90 -5.96 1.16 3.13
N VAL A 91 -4.99 0.27 2.98
CA VAL A 91 -3.63 0.59 2.57
C VAL A 91 -3.22 -0.34 1.44
N LEU A 92 -2.64 0.22 0.38
CA LEU A 92 -1.91 -0.53 -0.64
C LEU A 92 -0.41 -0.37 -0.39
N GLU A 93 0.26 -1.47 -0.08
CA GLU A 93 1.71 -1.59 0.09
C GLU A 93 2.35 -2.07 -1.22
N LEU A 94 3.49 -1.48 -1.56
CA LEU A 94 4.27 -1.76 -2.77
C LEU A 94 5.74 -1.87 -2.40
N ALA A 95 6.56 -2.44 -3.28
CA ALA A 95 8.01 -2.38 -3.13
C ALA A 95 8.49 -0.92 -3.01
N GLY A 96 9.46 -0.67 -2.12
CA GLY A 96 9.99 0.67 -1.91
C GLY A 96 10.61 1.26 -3.19
N GLY A 97 10.23 2.50 -3.52
CA GLY A 97 10.69 3.17 -4.74
C GLY A 97 9.90 2.79 -6.00
N THR A 98 8.75 2.13 -5.88
CA THR A 98 7.82 1.90 -7.00
C THR A 98 7.12 3.20 -7.40
N LEU A 99 6.72 4.04 -6.44
CA LEU A 99 5.87 5.20 -6.71
C LEU A 99 6.61 6.37 -7.35
N LYS A 100 7.74 6.81 -6.79
CA LYS A 100 8.54 7.93 -7.32
C LYS A 100 7.68 9.17 -7.67
N GLY A 101 6.70 9.50 -6.83
CA GLY A 101 5.78 10.62 -7.04
C GLY A 101 4.70 10.44 -8.11
N SER A 102 4.52 9.23 -8.67
CA SER A 102 3.49 8.89 -9.66
C SER A 102 2.05 8.91 -9.09
N VAL A 103 1.90 8.75 -7.78
CA VAL A 103 0.61 8.77 -7.09
C VAL A 103 0.59 9.91 -6.07
N ARG A 104 -0.53 10.64 -5.98
CA ARG A 104 -0.67 11.78 -5.08
C ARG A 104 -2.00 11.76 -4.32
N PRO A 105 -2.08 12.42 -3.15
CA PRO A 105 -3.36 12.66 -2.48
C PRO A 105 -4.38 13.29 -3.43
N GLY A 106 -5.61 12.76 -3.43
CA GLY A 106 -6.69 13.15 -4.33
C GLY A 106 -6.85 12.25 -5.57
N ASP A 107 -5.82 11.49 -5.95
CA ASP A 107 -5.93 10.52 -7.04
C ASP A 107 -6.97 9.43 -6.69
N CYS A 108 -7.64 8.88 -7.70
CA CYS A 108 -8.62 7.81 -7.54
C CYS A 108 -8.02 6.50 -8.07
N LEU A 109 -7.97 5.49 -7.22
CA LEU A 109 -7.47 4.17 -7.56
C LEU A 109 -8.61 3.20 -7.82
N GLU A 110 -8.34 2.24 -8.69
CA GLU A 110 -9.18 1.07 -8.92
C GLU A 110 -8.34 -0.17 -8.64
N ILE A 111 -8.83 -1.04 -7.75
CA ILE A 111 -8.20 -2.32 -7.41
C ILE A 111 -9.19 -3.43 -7.72
N LYS A 112 -8.91 -4.24 -8.75
CA LYS A 112 -9.80 -5.33 -9.22
C LYS A 112 -9.03 -6.52 -9.78
#